data_AF-A0A074LVE8-F1
#
_entry.id   AF-A0A074LVE8-F1
#
_cell.length_a   1.000
_cell.length_b   1.000
_cell.length_c   1.000
_cell.angle_alpha   90.00
_cell.angle_beta   90.00
_cell.angle_gamma   90.00
#
_symmetry.space_group_name_H-M   'P 1'
#
loop_
_entity.id
_entity.type
_entity.pdbx_description
1 polymer ?
#
loop_
_entity_poly.entity_id
_entity_poly.type
_entity_poly.pdbx_seq_one_letter_code
_entity_poly.pdbx_strand_id
1 'polypeptide(L)'
;MGASLDVSLRRMPDPSTNFALHLDRPLYYSNHSAVARLTRDDRHVVLHLHKYLSPDEAPNAARDRAELEGFLDLLQPWWREEEIASRFLPRIAVTYGLPTVERVCSDVAETVVADIPGLYLAGDWTVCDAMLSDAAIVSGKGAAQRILDRDLSFTYTGNRRNA
;
A
#
# COMPACT_ATOMS: atom_id res chain seq x y z
N MET A 1 1.50 -5.44 9.35
CA MET A 1 1.46 -3.96 9.31
C MET A 1 2.85 -3.43 9.63
N GLY A 2 3.07 -2.13 9.53
CA GLY A 2 4.37 -1.56 9.88
C GLY A 2 4.32 -0.08 10.21
N ALA A 3 5.48 0.49 10.49
CA ALA A 3 5.70 1.93 10.59
C ALA A 3 6.52 2.40 9.37
N SER A 4 6.20 3.57 8.82
CA SER A 4 6.92 4.12 7.67
C SER A 4 7.41 5.53 7.92
N LEU A 5 8.58 5.85 7.38
CA LEU A 5 9.13 7.18 7.32
C LEU A 5 9.43 7.52 5.86
N ASP A 6 8.70 8.49 5.31
CA ASP A 6 8.99 9.07 4.01
C ASP A 6 9.78 10.37 4.23
N VAL A 7 10.88 10.56 3.50
CA VAL A 7 11.71 11.77 3.61
C VAL A 7 12.01 12.31 2.22
N SER A 8 11.71 13.60 2.00
CA SER A 8 12.13 14.33 0.81
C SER A 8 13.40 15.11 1.12
N LEU A 9 14.45 14.93 0.32
CA LEU A 9 15.71 15.67 0.46
C LEU A 9 15.98 16.54 -0.77
N ARG A 10 16.74 17.64 -0.60
CA ARG A 10 17.25 18.50 -1.67
C ARG A 10 18.27 17.79 -2.56
N ARG A 11 19.04 16.87 -1.99
CA ARG A 11 19.95 15.92 -2.63
C ARG A 11 20.24 14.77 -1.66
N MET A 12 20.67 13.63 -2.18
CA MET A 12 21.17 12.53 -1.34
C MET A 12 22.59 12.81 -0.85
N PRO A 13 22.87 12.69 0.45
CA PRO A 13 24.24 12.74 0.97
C PRO A 13 25.16 11.65 0.40
N ASP A 14 24.70 10.39 0.32
CA ASP A 14 25.42 9.27 -0.27
C ASP A 14 24.64 8.65 -1.44
N PRO A 15 24.91 9.04 -2.69
CA PRO A 15 24.18 8.56 -3.86
C PRO A 15 24.46 7.07 -4.20
N SER A 16 25.44 6.43 -3.57
CA SER A 16 25.79 5.03 -3.86
C SER A 16 24.78 4.04 -3.25
N THR A 17 24.06 4.45 -2.21
CA THR A 17 23.12 3.60 -1.46
C THR A 17 21.68 3.90 -1.84
N ASN A 18 21.12 3.15 -2.80
CA ASN A 18 19.73 3.33 -3.26
C ASN A 18 18.72 2.36 -2.63
N PHE A 19 19.20 1.29 -2.00
CA PHE A 19 18.37 0.26 -1.40
C PHE A 19 19.14 -0.43 -0.27
N ALA A 20 18.46 -0.75 0.83
CA ALA A 20 19.04 -1.51 1.92
C ALA A 20 18.00 -2.32 2.69
N LEU A 21 18.41 -3.48 3.18
CA LEU A 21 17.67 -4.32 4.13
C LEU A 21 18.56 -4.55 5.34
N HIS A 22 18.02 -4.33 6.54
CA HIS A 22 18.75 -4.62 7.76
C HIS A 22 18.70 -6.12 8.04
N LEU A 23 19.83 -6.74 8.38
CA LEU A 23 19.92 -8.19 8.58
C LEU A 23 19.28 -8.65 9.90
N ASP A 24 19.50 -7.90 10.98
CA ASP A 24 19.01 -8.28 12.32
C ASP A 24 17.68 -7.64 12.73
N ARG A 25 17.19 -6.68 11.95
CA ARG A 25 16.01 -5.87 12.29
C ARG A 25 15.07 -5.82 11.09
N PRO A 26 13.74 -5.73 11.28
CA PRO A 26 12.76 -5.75 10.19
C PRO A 26 12.67 -4.40 9.46
N LEU A 27 13.82 -3.82 9.10
CA LEU A 27 13.96 -2.48 8.50
C LEU A 27 14.33 -2.57 7.03
N TYR A 28 13.69 -1.73 6.23
CA TYR A 28 13.88 -1.60 4.79
C TYR A 28 14.01 -0.11 4.43
N TYR A 29 14.89 0.18 3.48
CA TYR A 29 15.09 1.51 2.88
C TYR A 29 15.12 1.42 1.36
N SER A 30 14.51 2.39 0.68
CA SER A 30 14.63 2.58 -0.76
C SER A 30 14.59 4.05 -1.16
N ASN A 31 15.47 4.41 -2.09
CA ASN A 31 15.37 5.62 -2.88
C ASN A 31 14.42 5.38 -4.06
N HIS A 32 13.15 5.74 -3.91
CA HIS A 32 12.19 5.60 -5.01
C HIS A 32 12.44 6.60 -6.16
N SER A 33 13.15 7.71 -5.89
CA SER A 33 13.54 8.67 -6.92
C SER A 33 14.62 8.14 -7.88
N ALA A 34 15.31 7.03 -7.56
CA ALA A 34 16.32 6.44 -8.43
C ALA A 34 15.72 5.91 -9.75
N VAL A 35 14.44 5.52 -9.75
CA VAL A 35 13.76 4.90 -10.89
C VAL A 35 12.46 5.60 -11.28
N ALA A 36 12.03 6.62 -10.54
CA ALA A 36 10.80 7.36 -10.79
C ALA A 36 10.96 8.85 -10.48
N ARG A 37 10.28 9.72 -11.24
CA ARG A 37 10.23 11.15 -10.93
C ARG A 37 9.09 11.45 -9.95
N LEU A 38 9.44 11.59 -8.67
CA LEU A 38 8.50 11.86 -7.57
C LEU A 38 8.45 13.34 -7.14
N THR A 39 9.28 14.18 -7.76
CA THR A 39 9.44 15.59 -7.44
C THR A 39 9.42 16.43 -8.73
N ARG A 40 9.26 17.76 -8.60
CA ARG A 40 9.37 18.69 -9.75
C ARG A 40 10.79 19.15 -10.04
N ASP A 41 11.66 19.15 -9.03
CA ASP A 41 13.10 19.42 -9.19
C ASP A 41 13.83 18.07 -9.22
N ASP A 42 14.55 17.81 -10.30
CA ASP A 42 15.25 16.54 -10.55
C ASP A 42 16.41 16.29 -9.57
N ARG A 43 16.85 17.30 -8.80
CA ARG A 43 17.84 17.12 -7.73
C ARG A 43 17.21 16.58 -6.45
N HIS A 44 15.92 16.82 -6.26
CA HIS A 44 15.21 16.37 -5.07
C HIS A 44 14.91 14.88 -5.15
N VAL A 45 14.99 14.22 -4.01
CA VAL A 45 14.82 12.77 -3.89
C VAL A 45 13.81 12.44 -2.80
N VAL A 46 13.03 11.38 -3.02
CA VAL A 46 12.08 10.83 -2.05
C VAL A 46 12.58 9.47 -1.61
N LEU A 47 12.91 9.40 -0.33
CA LEU A 47 13.36 8.20 0.36
C LEU A 47 12.19 7.61 1.14
N HIS A 48 12.09 6.29 1.13
CA HIS A 48 11.11 5.55 1.90
C HIS A 48 11.81 4.56 2.82
N LEU A 49 11.43 4.58 4.09
CA LEU A 49 11.85 3.61 5.08
C LEU A 49 10.62 2.93 5.66
N HIS A 50 10.75 1.63 5.92
CA HIS A 50 9.70 0.82 6.52
C HIS A 50 10.26 -0.06 7.63
N LYS A 51 9.50 -0.19 8.72
CA LYS A 51 9.68 -1.19 9.77
C LYS A 51 8.48 -2.13 9.75
N TYR A 52 8.70 -3.41 9.49
CA TYR A 52 7.65 -4.43 9.64
C TYR A 52 7.46 -4.73 11.12
N LEU A 53 6.22 -4.62 11.60
CA LEU A 53 5.85 -4.89 12.99
C LEU A 53 5.19 -6.27 13.09
N SER A 54 5.57 -7.03 14.12
CA SER A 54 4.90 -8.30 14.44
C SER A 54 3.46 -8.04 14.91
N PRO A 55 2.50 -8.95 14.67
CA PRO A 55 1.15 -8.85 15.23
C PRO A 55 1.13 -8.67 16.75
N ASP A 56 2.10 -9.29 17.45
CA ASP A 56 2.21 -9.27 18.91
C ASP A 56 3.06 -8.09 19.44
N GLU A 57 3.62 -7.25 18.55
CA GLU A 57 4.44 -6.12 18.94
C GLU A 57 3.57 -4.97 19.44
N ALA A 58 3.80 -4.54 20.69
CA ALA A 58 3.15 -3.36 21.23
C ALA A 58 3.60 -2.12 20.46
N PRO A 59 2.67 -1.34 19.88
CA PRO A 59 3.04 -0.15 19.11
C PRO A 59 3.75 0.88 19.98
N ASN A 60 4.90 1.37 19.51
CA ASN A 60 5.60 2.47 20.14
C ASN A 60 6.13 3.43 19.08
N ALA A 61 5.25 4.38 18.69
CA ALA A 61 5.52 5.35 17.64
C ALA A 61 6.85 6.12 17.81
N ALA A 62 7.18 6.51 19.04
CA ALA A 62 8.41 7.25 19.32
C ALA A 62 9.66 6.38 19.10
N ARG A 63 9.64 5.14 19.59
CA ARG A 63 10.71 4.16 19.37
C ARG A 63 10.85 3.80 17.90
N ASP A 64 9.75 3.50 17.22
CA ASP A 64 9.74 3.11 15.82
C ASP A 64 10.29 4.22 14.92
N ARG A 65 9.90 5.47 15.20
CA ARG A 65 10.45 6.64 14.51
C ARG A 65 11.95 6.76 14.74
N ALA A 66 12.41 6.66 15.98
CA ALA A 66 13.84 6.75 16.30
C ALA A 66 14.66 5.63 15.64
N GLU A 67 14.12 4.40 15.57
CA GLU A 67 14.77 3.28 14.88
C GLU A 67 14.89 3.54 13.37
N LEU A 68 13.85 4.07 12.72
CA LEU A 68 13.86 4.41 11.29
C LEU A 68 14.83 5.57 11.00
N GLU A 69 14.79 6.63 11.80
CA GLU A 69 15.70 7.77 11.65
C GLU A 69 17.16 7.36 11.89
N GLY A 70 17.44 6.54 12.91
CA GLY A 70 18.78 6.03 13.17
C GLY A 70 19.29 5.08 12.09
N PHE A 71 18.40 4.35 11.40
CA PHE A 71 18.77 3.58 10.22
C PHE A 71 19.11 4.48 9.04
N LEU A 72 18.33 5.56 8.83
CA LEU A 72 18.65 6.56 7.80
C LEU A 72 19.96 7.30 8.09
N ASP A 73 20.27 7.58 9.35
CA ASP A 73 21.54 8.19 9.76
C ASP A 73 22.76 7.37 9.34
N LEU A 74 22.64 6.03 9.35
CA LEU A 74 23.70 5.12 8.92
C LEU A 74 23.84 5.09 7.39
N LEU A 75 22.72 5.12 6.65
CA LEU A 75 22.70 5.00 5.20
C LEU A 75 22.95 6.34 4.47
N GLN A 76 22.52 7.45 5.06
CA GLN A 76 22.58 8.79 4.50
C GLN A 76 23.04 9.78 5.58
N PRO A 77 24.33 9.81 5.93
CA PRO A 77 24.85 10.70 6.96
C PRO A 77 24.47 12.16 6.68
N TRP A 78 24.09 12.90 7.72
CA TRP A 78 23.69 14.31 7.64
C TRP A 78 22.44 14.60 6.78
N TRP A 79 21.60 13.60 6.48
CA TRP A 79 20.39 13.79 5.67
C TRP A 79 19.47 14.91 6.18
N ARG A 80 19.42 15.16 7.49
CA ARG A 80 18.61 16.22 8.10
C ARG A 80 18.98 17.62 7.60
N GLU A 81 20.23 17.84 7.19
CA GLU A 81 20.64 19.12 6.58
C GLU A 81 20.03 19.31 5.19
N GLU A 82 19.75 18.21 4.49
CA GLU A 82 19.16 18.22 3.16
C GLU A 82 17.63 18.04 3.19
N GLU A 83 17.01 17.87 4.35
CA GLU A 83 15.57 17.64 4.49
C GLU A 83 14.74 18.82 3.98
N ILE A 84 13.75 18.51 3.15
CA ILE A 84 12.70 19.43 2.71
C ILE A 84 11.43 19.19 3.53
N ALA A 85 11.05 17.92 3.66
CA ALA A 85 9.88 17.48 4.41
C ALA A 85 10.01 15.99 4.77
N SER A 86 9.37 15.60 5.85
CA SER A 86 9.21 14.19 6.22
C SER A 86 7.78 13.90 6.66
N ARG A 87 7.37 12.64 6.49
CA ARG A 87 6.11 12.10 6.97
C ARG A 87 6.36 10.78 7.67
N PHE A 88 6.03 10.73 8.96
CA PHE A 88 6.04 9.50 9.73
C PHE A 88 4.63 8.95 9.90
N LEU A 89 4.44 7.69 9.56
CA LEU A 89 3.21 6.93 9.73
C LEU A 89 3.48 5.79 10.72
N PRO A 90 3.09 5.91 12.01
CA PRO A 90 3.41 4.92 13.03
C PRO A 90 2.71 3.57 12.83
N ARG A 91 1.65 3.56 12.03
CA ARG A 91 0.89 2.35 11.68
C ARG A 91 0.34 2.50 10.28
N ILE A 92 0.76 1.62 9.39
CA ILE A 92 0.24 1.50 8.03
C ILE A 92 0.04 0.02 7.68
N ALA A 93 -1.08 -0.29 7.02
CA ALA A 93 -1.33 -1.61 6.47
C ALA A 93 -0.40 -1.84 5.28
N VAL A 94 0.26 -2.99 5.24
CA VAL A 94 1.11 -3.39 4.09
C VAL A 94 0.23 -4.01 3.02
N THR A 95 -0.69 -4.88 3.43
CA THR A 95 -1.70 -5.52 2.61
C THR A 95 -2.82 -6.00 3.52
N TYR A 96 -4.07 -6.01 3.02
CA TYR A 96 -5.16 -6.74 3.64
C TYR A 96 -5.36 -8.12 2.99
N GLY A 97 -5.00 -8.27 1.71
CA GLY A 97 -5.08 -9.52 0.95
C GLY A 97 -3.85 -10.43 1.10
N LEU A 98 -3.58 -10.95 2.30
CA LEU A 98 -2.48 -11.90 2.51
C LEU A 98 -2.68 -13.17 1.65
N PRO A 99 -1.68 -13.61 0.87
CA PRO A 99 -1.80 -14.77 -0.01
C PRO A 99 -1.67 -16.08 0.80
N THR A 100 -2.71 -16.42 1.55
CA THR A 100 -2.79 -17.71 2.26
C THR A 100 -3.21 -18.83 1.30
N VAL A 101 -2.91 -20.08 1.65
CA VAL A 101 -3.31 -21.26 0.84
C VAL A 101 -4.83 -21.27 0.62
N GLU A 102 -5.60 -21.04 1.68
CA GLU A 102 -7.07 -20.97 1.62
C GLU A 102 -7.56 -19.91 0.63
N ARG A 103 -6.91 -18.74 0.62
CA ARG A 103 -7.27 -17.63 -0.27
C ARG A 103 -6.91 -17.91 -1.72
N VAL A 104 -5.70 -18.41 -1.97
CA VAL A 104 -5.20 -18.66 -3.33
C VAL A 104 -5.89 -19.86 -3.98
N CYS A 105 -6.36 -20.83 -3.19
CA CYS A 105 -7.14 -21.97 -3.67
C CYS A 105 -8.66 -21.70 -3.69
N SER A 106 -9.11 -20.51 -3.30
CA SER A 106 -10.51 -20.11 -3.42
C SER A 106 -10.79 -19.65 -4.85
N ASP A 107 -11.90 -20.09 -5.44
CA ASP A 107 -12.40 -19.58 -6.73
C ASP A 107 -13.38 -18.42 -6.56
N VAL A 108 -13.62 -17.96 -5.33
CA VAL A 108 -14.70 -17.02 -5.01
C VAL A 108 -14.15 -15.62 -4.83
N ALA A 109 -14.43 -14.74 -5.80
CA ALA A 109 -14.27 -13.30 -5.64
C ALA A 109 -15.41 -12.74 -4.78
N GLU A 110 -15.07 -12.08 -3.67
CA GLU A 110 -16.04 -11.55 -2.69
C GLU A 110 -16.49 -10.12 -3.03
N THR A 111 -16.77 -9.84 -4.30
CA THR A 111 -17.15 -8.47 -4.74
C THR A 111 -18.62 -8.11 -4.44
N VAL A 112 -19.45 -9.06 -4.03
CA VAL A 112 -20.88 -8.87 -3.73
C VAL A 112 -21.18 -9.37 -2.33
N VAL A 113 -21.85 -8.56 -1.52
CA VAL A 113 -22.33 -8.98 -0.20
C VAL A 113 -23.71 -9.63 -0.36
N ALA A 114 -23.76 -10.95 -0.28
CA ALA A 114 -24.97 -11.73 -0.56
C ALA A 114 -26.20 -11.27 0.25
N ASP A 115 -25.99 -10.91 1.52
CA ASP A 115 -27.06 -10.56 2.45
C ASP A 115 -27.53 -9.10 2.35
N ILE A 116 -26.81 -8.23 1.62
CA ILE A 116 -27.10 -6.79 1.53
C ILE A 116 -27.21 -6.37 0.06
N PRO A 117 -28.42 -6.42 -0.54
CA PRO A 117 -28.62 -6.03 -1.93
C PRO A 117 -28.14 -4.60 -2.20
N GLY A 118 -27.28 -4.44 -3.22
CA GLY A 118 -26.72 -3.15 -3.59
C GLY A 118 -25.42 -2.78 -2.87
N LEU A 119 -24.92 -3.64 -1.96
CA LEU A 119 -23.59 -3.50 -1.37
C LEU A 119 -22.56 -4.33 -2.13
N TYR A 120 -21.47 -3.68 -2.53
CA TYR A 120 -20.35 -4.28 -3.27
C TYR A 120 -19.04 -3.97 -2.56
N LEU A 121 -18.06 -4.85 -2.71
CA LEU A 121 -16.74 -4.72 -2.11
C LEU A 121 -15.67 -4.59 -3.19
N ALA A 122 -14.68 -3.76 -2.91
CA ALA A 122 -13.47 -3.62 -3.70
C ALA A 122 -12.28 -3.35 -2.77
N GLY A 123 -11.13 -3.91 -3.09
CA GLY A 123 -9.94 -3.85 -2.26
C GLY A 123 -8.98 -5.00 -2.57
N ASP A 124 -7.75 -4.90 -2.10
CA ASP A 124 -6.71 -5.90 -2.35
C ASP A 124 -7.04 -7.28 -1.75
N TRP A 125 -7.99 -7.35 -0.81
CA TRP A 125 -8.44 -8.58 -0.17
C TRP A 125 -9.67 -9.24 -0.82
N THR A 126 -10.23 -8.70 -1.90
CA THR A 126 -11.51 -9.20 -2.44
C THR A 126 -11.39 -10.20 -3.60
N VAL A 127 -10.19 -10.33 -4.19
CA VAL A 127 -9.90 -11.26 -5.30
C VAL A 127 -8.71 -12.17 -4.96
N CYS A 128 -8.70 -13.39 -5.49
CA CYS A 128 -7.72 -14.44 -5.16
C CYS A 128 -6.58 -14.58 -6.19
N ASP A 129 -6.72 -14.00 -7.37
CA ASP A 129 -5.83 -14.14 -8.53
C ASP A 129 -4.90 -12.93 -8.77
N ALA A 130 -4.93 -11.94 -7.88
CA ALA A 130 -4.12 -10.73 -7.93
C ALA A 130 -3.68 -10.29 -6.53
N MET A 131 -2.73 -9.36 -6.44
CA MET A 131 -2.25 -8.81 -5.17
C MET A 131 -2.15 -7.28 -5.20
N LEU A 132 -2.21 -6.66 -4.02
CA LEU A 132 -1.95 -5.22 -3.81
C LEU A 132 -2.77 -4.33 -4.77
N SER A 133 -2.11 -3.41 -5.48
CA SER A 133 -2.75 -2.49 -6.42
C SER A 133 -3.51 -3.20 -7.53
N ASP A 134 -2.99 -4.32 -8.02
CA ASP A 134 -3.62 -5.06 -9.12
C ASP A 134 -4.92 -5.68 -8.63
N ALA A 135 -4.92 -6.25 -7.42
CA ALA A 135 -6.13 -6.76 -6.78
C ALA A 135 -7.16 -5.64 -6.53
N ALA A 136 -6.73 -4.47 -6.08
CA ALA A 136 -7.62 -3.32 -5.88
C ALA A 136 -8.27 -2.85 -7.20
N ILE A 137 -7.52 -2.84 -8.30
CA ILE A 137 -8.02 -2.45 -9.63
C ILE A 137 -8.98 -3.52 -10.18
N VAL A 138 -8.57 -4.79 -10.16
CA VAL A 138 -9.36 -5.92 -10.66
C VAL A 138 -10.69 -6.02 -9.91
N SER A 139 -10.64 -5.93 -8.58
CA SER A 139 -11.85 -5.95 -7.74
C SER A 139 -12.76 -4.74 -7.96
N GLY A 140 -12.20 -3.54 -8.06
CA GLY A 140 -12.98 -2.34 -8.37
C GLY A 140 -13.71 -2.43 -9.70
N LYS A 141 -13.04 -2.94 -10.74
CA LYS A 141 -13.66 -3.22 -12.03
C LYS A 141 -14.76 -4.27 -11.91
N GLY A 142 -14.49 -5.37 -11.19
CA GLY A 142 -15.46 -6.44 -10.95
C GLY A 142 -16.72 -5.92 -10.25
N ALA A 143 -16.56 -5.15 -9.17
CA ALA A 143 -17.67 -4.53 -8.45
C ALA A 143 -18.49 -3.60 -9.36
N ALA A 144 -17.83 -2.76 -10.17
CA ALA A 144 -18.50 -1.87 -11.11
C ALA A 144 -19.33 -2.64 -12.17
N GLN A 145 -18.80 -3.73 -12.70
CA GLN A 145 -19.54 -4.57 -13.66
C GLN A 145 -20.78 -5.20 -13.02
N ARG A 146 -20.70 -5.67 -11.77
CA ARG A 146 -21.86 -6.22 -11.06
C ARG A 146 -22.95 -5.15 -10.79
N ILE A 147 -22.56 -3.91 -10.52
CA ILE A 147 -23.50 -2.78 -10.38
C ILE A 147 -24.26 -2.57 -11.69
N LEU A 148 -23.55 -2.47 -12.82
CA LEU A 148 -24.16 -2.23 -14.13
C LEU A 148 -25.09 -3.37 -14.58
N ASP A 149 -24.68 -4.62 -14.38
CA ASP A 149 -25.49 -5.79 -14.74
C ASP A 149 -26.79 -5.86 -13.93
N ARG A 150 -26.74 -5.46 -12.64
CA ARG A 150 -27.93 -5.35 -11.81
C ARG A 150 -28.91 -4.30 -12.34
N ASP A 151 -28.43 -3.10 -12.69
CA ASP A 151 -29.29 -2.03 -13.20
C ASP A 151 -29.94 -2.41 -14.55
N LEU A 152 -29.20 -3.12 -15.41
CA LEU A 152 -29.74 -3.69 -16.65
C LEU A 152 -30.82 -4.76 -16.37
N SER A 153 -30.64 -5.61 -15.36
CA SER A 153 -31.64 -6.62 -14.96
C SER A 153 -32.92 -5.99 -14.39
N PHE A 154 -32.80 -4.86 -13.69
CA PHE A 154 -33.94 -4.11 -13.15
C PHE A 154 -34.70 -3.37 -14.27
N THR A 155 -33.98 -2.84 -15.25
CA THR A 155 -34.57 -2.15 -16.41
C THR A 155 -35.31 -3.13 -17.34
N TYR A 156 -34.77 -4.34 -17.54
CA TYR A 156 -35.41 -5.36 -18.39
C TYR A 156 -36.67 -5.98 -17.76
N THR A 157 -36.75 -6.08 -16.44
CA THR A 157 -37.96 -6.56 -15.73
C THR A 157 -39.06 -5.50 -15.63
N GLY A 158 -38.74 -4.21 -15.73
CA GLY A 158 -39.72 -3.11 -15.80
C GLY A 158 -40.50 -3.05 -17.12
N ASN A 159 -39.97 -3.60 -18.22
CA ASN A 159 -40.57 -3.47 -19.56
C ASN A 159 -41.51 -4.63 -19.96
N ARG A 160 -41.72 -5.63 -19.09
CA ARG A 160 -42.60 -6.80 -19.34
C ARG A 160 -44.02 -6.67 -18.75
N ARG A 161 -44.44 -5.48 -18.29
CA ARG A 161 -45.78 -5.28 -17.70
C ARG A 161 -46.85 -4.68 -18.61
N ASN A 162 -46.57 -4.44 -19.89
CA ASN A 162 -47.56 -3.97 -20.86
C ASN A 162 -47.49 -4.79 -22.16
N ALA A 163 -48.12 -5.97 -22.17
CA ALA A 163 -48.56 -6.67 -23.37
C ALA A 163 -49.80 -7.49 -23.02
#